data_AF-A0A6I1K7D0-F1
#
_entry.id   AF-A0A6I1K7D0-F1
#
_cell.length_a   1.000
_cell.length_b   1.000
_cell.length_c   1.000
_cell.angle_alpha   90.00
_cell.angle_beta   90.00
_cell.angle_gamma   90.00
#
_symmetry.space_group_name_H-M   'P 1'
#
loop_
_entity.id
_entity.type
_entity.pdbx_description
1 polymer ?
#
loop_
_entity_poly.entity_id
_entity_poly.type
_entity_poly.pdbx_seq_one_letter_code
_entity_poly.pdbx_strand_id
1 'polypeptide(L)'
;MTSGMGAAVYFSGVVRGSEDAQPISAIEYECFRPMAEHQFHQLFDELERRWPVESVRLVHRIGVVQVNEQSLWVEVVAPHRGEAFVACQWLIDEMKRVVPIWKKPQP
;
A
#
# COMPACT_ATOMS: atom_id res chain seq x y z
N MET A 1 -1.08 -8.19 -17.62
CA MET A 1 -2.48 -8.16 -18.06
C MET A 1 -2.66 -9.20 -19.15
N THR A 2 -3.20 -10.36 -18.79
CA THR A 2 -3.69 -11.36 -19.74
C THR A 2 -5.02 -10.93 -20.35
N SER A 3 -5.52 -11.66 -21.35
CA SER A 3 -6.75 -11.35 -22.08
C SER A 3 -8.03 -11.34 -21.23
N GLY A 4 -8.00 -11.88 -20.00
CA GLY A 4 -9.14 -11.89 -19.08
C GLY A 4 -9.21 -10.69 -18.13
N MET A 5 -8.21 -9.81 -18.12
CA MET A 5 -8.13 -8.67 -17.19
C MET A 5 -8.60 -7.38 -17.84
N GLY A 6 -9.68 -6.80 -17.31
CA GLY A 6 -10.28 -5.56 -17.81
C GLY A 6 -10.07 -4.35 -16.91
N ALA A 7 -9.42 -4.51 -15.76
CA ALA A 7 -9.20 -3.42 -14.81
C ALA A 7 -7.82 -3.48 -14.15
N ALA A 8 -7.25 -2.29 -13.97
CA ALA A 8 -6.13 -2.05 -13.07
C ALA A 8 -6.44 -0.82 -12.20
N VAL A 9 -6.26 -0.97 -10.91
CA VAL A 9 -6.42 0.13 -9.94
C VAL A 9 -5.07 0.41 -9.32
N TYR A 10 -4.72 1.70 -9.28
CA TYR A 10 -3.51 2.20 -8.69
C TYR A 10 -3.84 3.13 -7.53
N PHE A 11 -3.13 2.95 -6.42
CA PHE A 11 -3.15 3.85 -5.29
C PHE A 11 -1.76 4.40 -5.02
N SER A 12 -1.68 5.71 -4.81
CA SER A 12 -0.46 6.42 -4.46
C SER A 12 -0.65 7.18 -3.16
N GLY A 13 -0.06 6.68 -2.08
CA GLY A 13 0.02 7.39 -0.80
C GLY A 13 1.11 8.45 -0.86
N VAL A 14 0.73 9.72 -0.68
CA VAL A 14 1.63 10.89 -0.72
C VAL A 14 1.72 11.52 0.66
N VAL A 15 2.93 11.88 1.09
CA VAL A 15 3.14 12.60 2.35
C VAL A 15 2.54 13.99 2.24
N ARG A 16 1.61 14.30 3.15
CA ARG A 16 0.96 15.61 3.24
C ARG A 16 1.79 16.57 4.08
N GLY A 17 1.67 17.88 3.84
CA GLY A 17 2.40 18.93 4.56
C GLY A 17 1.97 19.15 6.02
N SER A 18 1.08 18.34 6.56
CA SER A 18 0.69 18.40 7.97
C SER A 18 0.24 17.06 8.53
N GLU A 19 0.50 16.87 9.81
CA GLU A 19 0.02 15.76 10.63
C GLU A 19 -0.48 16.32 11.96
N ASP A 20 -1.69 15.92 12.38
CA ASP A 20 -2.37 16.44 13.59
C ASP A 20 -2.37 17.98 13.70
N ALA A 21 -2.64 18.64 12.56
CA ALA A 21 -2.64 20.09 12.39
C ALA A 21 -1.28 20.80 12.60
N GLN A 22 -0.19 20.05 12.77
CA GLN A 22 1.17 20.58 12.78
C GLN A 22 1.80 20.47 11.39
N PRO A 23 2.54 21.50 10.92
CA PRO A 23 3.30 21.40 9.69
C PRO A 23 4.44 20.38 9.85
N ILE A 24 4.71 19.65 8.79
CA ILE A 24 5.82 18.69 8.72
C ILE A 24 6.57 18.89 7.39
N SER A 25 7.86 18.59 7.36
CA SER A 25 8.68 18.60 6.14
C SER A 25 8.79 17.21 5.48
N ALA A 26 8.66 16.16 6.28
CA ALA A 26 8.78 14.77 5.85
C ALA A 26 8.13 13.80 6.84
N ILE A 27 8.05 12.53 6.44
CA ILE A 27 7.82 11.40 7.34
C ILE A 27 9.01 10.45 7.24
N GLU A 28 9.56 10.05 8.39
CA GLU A 28 10.53 8.96 8.49
C GLU A 28 9.80 7.65 8.73
N TYR A 29 10.01 6.67 7.85
CA TYR A 29 9.43 5.34 7.94
C TYR A 29 10.46 4.32 8.41
N GLU A 30 10.10 3.52 9.40
CA GLU A 30 10.90 2.39 9.88
C GLU A 30 10.13 1.08 9.67
N CYS A 31 10.85 -0.02 9.48
CA CYS A 31 10.23 -1.32 9.22
C CYS A 31 11.02 -2.47 9.83
N PHE A 32 10.30 -3.37 10.49
CA PHE A 32 10.85 -4.67 10.84
C PHE A 32 10.71 -5.62 9.65
N ARG A 33 11.67 -5.53 8.72
CA ARG A 33 11.60 -6.13 7.39
C ARG A 33 11.20 -7.62 7.36
N PRO A 34 11.82 -8.54 8.15
CA PRO A 34 11.45 -9.95 8.09
C PRO A 34 9.97 -10.21 8.43
N MET A 35 9.44 -9.50 9.43
CA MET A 35 8.03 -9.64 9.81
C MET A 35 7.12 -8.95 8.80
N ALA A 36 7.52 -7.80 8.25
CA ALA A 36 6.74 -7.15 7.20
C ALA A 36 6.60 -8.02 5.94
N GLU A 37 7.68 -8.64 5.48
CA GLU A 37 7.66 -9.58 4.35
C GLU A 37 6.74 -10.79 4.64
N HIS A 38 6.81 -11.34 5.85
CA HIS A 38 5.92 -12.42 6.27
C HIS A 38 4.44 -12.01 6.24
N GLN A 39 4.11 -10.84 6.79
CA GLN A 39 2.73 -10.33 6.81
C GLN A 39 2.23 -10.03 5.39
N PHE A 40 3.07 -9.47 4.50
CA PHE A 40 2.67 -9.23 3.12
C PHE A 40 2.37 -10.51 2.36
N HIS A 41 3.16 -11.57 2.54
CA HIS A 41 2.85 -12.87 1.94
C HIS A 41 1.47 -13.38 2.39
N GLN A 42 1.16 -13.32 3.69
CA GLN A 42 -0.16 -13.71 4.18
C GLN A 42 -1.30 -12.86 3.58
N LEU A 43 -1.09 -11.55 3.45
CA LEU A 43 -2.07 -10.65 2.84
C LEU A 43 -2.29 -10.95 1.36
N PHE A 44 -1.22 -11.24 0.61
CA PHE A 44 -1.34 -11.60 -0.81
C PHE A 44 -2.04 -12.95 -1.00
N ASP A 45 -1.67 -13.96 -0.20
CA ASP A 45 -2.35 -15.26 -0.20
C ASP A 45 -3.85 -15.11 0.10
N GLU A 46 -4.20 -14.27 1.06
CA GLU A 46 -5.61 -14.02 1.40
C GLU A 46 -6.34 -13.23 0.31
N LEU A 47 -5.69 -12.25 -0.30
CA LEU A 47 -6.24 -11.43 -1.38
C LEU A 47 -6.57 -12.30 -2.61
N GLU A 48 -5.64 -13.16 -3.03
CA GLU A 48 -5.82 -14.10 -4.14
C GLU A 48 -6.94 -15.12 -3.88
N ARG A 49 -7.17 -15.49 -2.61
CA ARG A 49 -8.29 -16.36 -2.23
C ARG A 49 -9.64 -15.66 -2.23
N ARG A 50 -9.67 -14.35 -2.01
CA ARG A 50 -10.90 -13.56 -1.88
C ARG A 50 -11.38 -12.98 -3.22
N TRP A 51 -10.47 -12.64 -4.12
CA TRP A 51 -10.79 -12.00 -5.40
C TRP A 51 -10.03 -12.61 -6.58
N PRO A 52 -10.62 -12.60 -7.79
CA PRO A 52 -9.97 -13.08 -8.99
C PRO A 52 -8.93 -12.06 -9.48
N VAL A 53 -7.83 -11.87 -8.74
CA VAL A 53 -6.75 -10.97 -9.15
C VAL A 53 -5.71 -11.70 -9.99
N GLU A 54 -5.19 -11.04 -11.02
CA GLU A 54 -4.05 -11.58 -11.78
C GLU A 54 -2.72 -11.19 -11.14
N SER A 55 -2.63 -9.96 -10.63
CA SER A 55 -1.40 -9.46 -10.05
C SER A 55 -1.66 -8.37 -9.02
N VAL A 56 -0.80 -8.36 -8.02
CA VAL A 56 -0.72 -7.32 -7.00
C VAL A 56 0.72 -6.86 -6.92
N ARG A 57 0.94 -5.54 -6.89
CA ARG A 57 2.24 -4.95 -6.62
C ARG A 57 2.09 -3.91 -5.52
N LEU A 58 2.95 -4.00 -4.52
CA LEU A 58 3.00 -3.06 -3.42
C LEU A 58 4.43 -2.63 -3.18
N VAL A 59 4.66 -1.32 -3.08
CA VAL A 59 5.96 -0.74 -2.74
C VAL A 59 5.75 0.28 -1.64
N HIS A 60 6.43 0.10 -0.51
CA HIS A 60 6.45 1.05 0.58
C HIS A 60 7.88 1.55 0.80
N ARG A 61 8.09 2.87 0.74
CA ARG A 61 9.40 3.47 1.04
C ARG A 61 9.70 3.41 2.53
N ILE A 62 10.97 3.21 2.86
CA ILE A 62 11.53 3.24 4.21
C ILE A 62 12.56 4.38 4.25
N GLY A 63 12.84 4.93 5.43
CA GLY A 63 13.63 6.14 5.62
C GLY A 63 12.79 7.40 5.43
N VAL A 64 13.46 8.52 5.16
CA VAL A 64 12.83 9.83 5.06
C VAL A 64 12.15 10.01 3.70
N VAL A 65 10.87 10.38 3.72
CA VAL A 65 10.07 10.73 2.54
C VAL A 65 9.54 12.15 2.70
N GLN A 66 9.89 13.02 1.75
CA GLN A 66 9.53 14.44 1.82
C GLN A 66 8.03 14.66 1.57
N VAL A 67 7.49 15.78 2.05
CA VAL A 67 6.17 16.26 1.66
C VAL A 67 6.03 16.34 0.15
N ASN A 68 4.86 15.98 -0.36
CA ASN A 68 4.54 15.84 -1.78
C ASN A 68 5.23 14.69 -2.51
N GLU A 69 6.00 13.84 -1.81
CA GLU A 69 6.52 12.60 -2.38
C GLU A 69 5.64 11.39 -2.03
N GLN A 70 5.67 10.40 -2.92
CA GLN A 70 4.98 9.13 -2.73
C GLN A 70 5.73 8.29 -1.70
N SER A 71 5.03 7.81 -0.66
CA SER A 71 5.54 6.85 0.31
C SER A 71 5.04 5.42 0.07
N LEU A 72 3.86 5.28 -0.55
CA LEU A 72 3.21 3.99 -0.83
C LEU A 72 2.69 3.96 -2.27
N TRP A 73 2.96 2.87 -2.98
CA TRP A 73 2.34 2.52 -4.24
C TRP A 73 1.67 1.15 -4.12
N VAL A 74 0.43 1.04 -4.59
CA VAL A 74 -0.29 -0.22 -4.71
C VAL A 74 -0.91 -0.31 -6.10
N GLU A 75 -0.81 -1.48 -6.71
CA GLU A 75 -1.43 -1.82 -7.98
C GLU A 75 -2.15 -3.17 -7.83
N VAL A 76 -3.39 -3.23 -8.30
CA VAL A 76 -4.17 -4.47 -8.36
C VAL A 76 -4.80 -4.60 -9.75
N VAL A 77 -4.60 -5.76 -10.38
CA VAL A 77 -5.14 -6.11 -11.69
C VAL A 77 -6.21 -7.20 -11.54
N ALA A 78 -7.39 -6.98 -12.10
CA ALA A 78 -8.53 -7.90 -12.02
C ALA A 78 -9.41 -7.89 -13.29
N PRO A 79 -10.33 -8.87 -13.48
CA PRO A 79 -11.23 -8.93 -14.63
C PRO A 79 -12.10 -7.69 -14.77
N HIS A 80 -12.64 -7.19 -13.67
CA HIS A 80 -13.48 -5.99 -13.68
C HIS A 80 -13.07 -5.03 -12.55
N ARG A 81 -13.54 -3.79 -12.69
CA ARG A 81 -13.18 -2.70 -11.77
C ARG A 81 -13.64 -2.96 -10.34
N GLY A 82 -14.75 -3.68 -10.14
CA GLY A 82 -15.34 -3.88 -8.82
C GLY A 82 -14.38 -4.64 -7.91
N GLU A 83 -13.85 -5.76 -8.40
CA GLU A 83 -12.87 -6.58 -7.71
C GLU A 83 -11.57 -5.81 -7.50
N ALA A 84 -11.08 -5.10 -8.52
CA ALA A 84 -9.85 -4.32 -8.41
C ALA A 84 -9.93 -3.22 -7.33
N PHE A 85 -11.04 -2.47 -7.27
CA PHE A 85 -11.23 -1.43 -6.25
C PHE A 85 -11.32 -2.02 -4.84
N VAL A 86 -12.15 -3.04 -4.65
CA VAL A 86 -12.37 -3.64 -3.34
C VAL A 86 -11.09 -4.31 -2.83
N ALA A 87 -10.37 -5.05 -3.68
CA ALA A 87 -9.11 -5.70 -3.31
C ALA A 87 -8.01 -4.68 -2.98
N CYS A 88 -7.88 -3.59 -3.75
CA CYS A 88 -6.89 -2.54 -3.48
C CYS A 88 -7.18 -1.82 -2.15
N GLN A 89 -8.45 -1.47 -1.89
CA GLN A 89 -8.84 -0.84 -0.63
C GLN A 89 -8.55 -1.76 0.56
N TRP A 90 -8.99 -3.02 0.47
CA TRP A 90 -8.77 -4.03 1.49
C TRP A 90 -7.29 -4.22 1.80
N LEU A 91 -6.43 -4.32 0.77
CA LEU A 91 -4.99 -4.50 0.96
C LEU A 91 -4.36 -3.33 1.74
N ILE A 92 -4.74 -2.10 1.42
CA ILE A 92 -4.23 -0.89 2.08
C ILE A 92 -4.69 -0.81 3.54
N ASP A 93 -5.94 -1.19 3.82
CA ASP A 93 -6.48 -1.16 5.17
C ASP A 93 -5.83 -2.24 6.04
N GLU A 94 -5.72 -3.47 5.52
CA GLU A 94 -5.11 -4.58 6.25
C GLU A 94 -3.61 -4.40 6.44
N MET A 95 -2.88 -3.92 5.42
CA MET A 95 -1.44 -3.67 5.59
C MET A 95 -1.18 -2.66 6.72
N LYS A 96 -2.00 -1.61 6.83
CA LYS A 96 -1.85 -0.58 7.88
C LYS A 96 -2.18 -1.14 9.27
N ARG A 97 -2.98 -2.21 9.33
CA ARG A 97 -3.37 -2.87 10.57
C ARG A 97 -2.31 -3.85 11.06
N VAL A 98 -1.70 -4.63 10.16
CA VAL A 98 -0.89 -5.80 10.55
C VAL A 98 0.58 -5.74 10.16
N VAL A 99 0.97 -4.92 9.19
CA VAL A 99 2.36 -4.86 8.73
C VAL A 99 3.14 -3.89 9.63
N PRO A 100 4.26 -4.33 10.23
CA PRO A 100 5.07 -3.51 11.12
C PRO A 100 5.90 -2.46 10.34
N ILE A 101 5.22 -1.40 9.89
CA ILE A 101 5.81 -0.19 9.33
C ILE A 101 5.34 0.99 10.19
N TRP A 102 6.29 1.68 10.79
CA TRP A 102 6.02 2.81 11.67
C TRP A 102 6.38 4.11 10.95
N LYS A 103 5.62 5.17 11.25
CA LYS A 103 5.85 6.51 10.74
C LYS A 103 6.21 7.45 11.88
N LYS A 104 7.14 8.36 11.61
CA LYS A 104 7.50 9.46 12.51
C LYS A 104 7.52 10.77 11.71
N PRO A 105 6.58 11.70 11.95
CA PRO A 105 6.62 13.01 11.30
C PRO A 105 7.87 13.80 11.69
N GLN A 106 8.43 14.51 10.72
CA GLN A 106 9.58 15.39 10.89
C GLN A 106 9.12 16.85 10.73
N PRO A 107 9.48 17.76 11.67
CA PRO A 107 9.14 19.18 11.58
C PRO A 107 9.59 19.84 10.27
#